data_AF-A0A023BNF1-F1
#
_entry.id   AF-A0A023BNF1-F1
#
_cell.length_a   1.000
_cell.length_b   1.000
_cell.length_c   1.000
_cell.angle_alpha   90.00
_cell.angle_beta   90.00
_cell.angle_gamma   90.00
#
_symmetry.space_group_name_H-M   'P 1'
#
loop_
_entity.id
_entity.type
_entity.pdbx_description
1 polymer ?
#
loop_
_entity_poly.entity_id
_entity_poly.type
_entity_poly.pdbx_seq_one_letter_code
_entity_poly.pdbx_strand_id
1 'polypeptide(L)' 'MKSILNLAGVTKLSKEQQQTITGSSMRWARCCPTGRGCRVGPPGGGFCEPGYCRPNGYCIFA' A
#
# COMPACT_ATOMS: atom_id res chain seq x y z
N MET A 1 6.27 -21.20 10.23
CA MET A 1 6.83 -19.83 10.31
C MET A 1 7.25 -19.58 11.74
N LYS A 2 8.50 -19.19 11.99
CA LYS A 2 8.99 -18.90 13.35
C LYS A 2 8.64 -17.44 13.71
N SER A 3 7.89 -17.24 14.78
CA SER A 3 7.43 -15.92 15.26
C SER A 3 8.53 -15.28 16.11
N ILE A 4 9.05 -14.13 15.68
CA ILE A 4 10.21 -13.47 16.32
C ILE A 4 9.83 -12.65 17.58
N LEU A 5 8.54 -12.34 17.81
CA LEU A 5 8.06 -11.70 19.04
C LEU A 5 6.79 -12.39 19.56
N ASN A 6 6.84 -12.93 20.78
CA ASN A 6 5.67 -13.29 21.58
C ASN A 6 5.05 -12.03 22.20
N LEU A 7 4.49 -11.15 21.36
CA LEU A 7 3.75 -9.98 21.83
C LEU A 7 2.37 -10.42 22.32
N ALA A 8 2.19 -10.52 23.64
CA ALA A 8 0.88 -10.71 24.24
C ALA A 8 -0.03 -9.52 23.85
N GLY A 9 -1.22 -9.80 23.31
CA GLY A 9 -2.20 -8.79 22.90
C GLY A 9 -2.15 -8.36 21.43
N VAL A 10 -1.23 -8.88 20.62
CA VAL A 10 -1.19 -8.59 19.17
C VAL A 10 -1.74 -9.78 18.38
N THR A 11 -2.95 -9.65 17.84
CA THR A 11 -3.58 -10.68 17.00
C THR A 11 -3.38 -10.36 15.53
N LYS A 12 -2.95 -11.36 14.75
CA LYS A 12 -2.86 -11.22 13.29
C LYS A 12 -4.27 -11.16 12.69
N LEU A 13 -4.61 -10.04 12.06
CA LEU A 13 -5.90 -9.87 11.38
C LEU A 13 -6.00 -10.78 10.15
N SER A 14 -7.20 -11.32 9.89
CA SER A 14 -7.51 -12.01 8.64
C SER A 14 -7.42 -11.03 7.46
N LYS A 15 -7.27 -11.54 6.23
CA LYS A 15 -7.24 -10.67 5.03
C LYS A 15 -8.53 -9.89 4.85
N GLU A 16 -9.66 -10.45 5.25
CA GLU A 16 -10.98 -9.81 5.20
C GLU A 16 -11.07 -8.67 6.22
N GLN A 17 -10.58 -8.90 7.44
CA GLN A 17 -10.49 -7.86 8.48
C GLN A 17 -9.50 -6.76 8.10
N GLN A 18 -8.44 -7.07 7.35
CA GLN A 18 -7.52 -6.05 6.86
C GLN A 18 -8.19 -5.14 5.82
N GLN A 19 -9.10 -5.67 4.98
CA GLN A 19 -9.81 -4.87 3.96
C GLN A 19 -10.78 -3.84 4.55
N THR A 20 -11.21 -4.00 5.80
CA THR A 20 -12.07 -3.03 6.49
C THR A 20 -11.27 -1.89 7.13
N ILE A 21 -9.93 -1.99 7.19
CA ILE A 21 -9.08 -0.92 7.70
C ILE A 21 -9.08 0.22 6.68
N THR A 22 -9.45 1.43 7.11
CA THR A 22 -9.36 2.63 6.28
C THR A 22 -7.94 2.80 5.73
N GLY A 23 -7.81 2.85 4.40
CA GLY A 23 -6.50 2.90 3.70
C GLY A 23 -6.00 1.56 3.16
N SER A 24 -6.57 0.42 3.60
CA SER A 24 -6.29 -0.91 3.03
C SER A 24 -6.83 -1.09 1.60
N SER A 25 -7.77 -0.24 1.20
CA SER A 25 -8.43 -0.25 -0.10
C SER A 25 -7.59 0.35 -1.22
N MET A 26 -6.37 0.85 -0.94
CA MET A 26 -5.45 1.26 -2.00
C MET A 26 -4.88 0.00 -2.66
N ARG A 27 -5.76 -0.71 -3.36
CA ARG A 27 -5.48 -2.04 -3.90
C ARG A 27 -4.27 -1.98 -4.84
N TRP A 28 -4.04 -0.86 -5.52
CA TRP A 28 -2.91 -0.66 -6.42
C TRP A 28 -2.60 0.84 -6.46
N ALA A 29 -1.42 1.24 -5.98
CA ALA A 29 -0.96 2.61 -6.17
C ALA A 29 -0.85 2.89 -7.68
N ARG A 30 -1.30 4.07 -8.09
CA ARG A 30 -1.10 4.54 -9.46
C ARG A 30 0.26 5.20 -9.56
N CYS A 31 0.79 5.25 -10.76
CA CYS A 31 1.95 6.07 -11.05
C CYS A 31 1.67 7.55 -10.78
N CYS A 32 2.65 8.24 -10.24
CA CYS A 32 2.58 9.68 -10.17
C CYS A 32 2.56 10.30 -11.58
N PRO A 33 1.83 11.41 -11.78
CA PRO A 33 1.75 12.09 -13.09
C PRO A 33 3.12 12.53 -13.63
N THR A 34 4.07 12.80 -12.73
CA THR A 34 5.47 13.15 -13.03
C THR A 34 6.30 11.95 -13.50
N GLY A 35 5.73 10.74 -13.51
CA GLY A 35 6.42 9.50 -13.89
C GLY A 35 7.38 8.95 -12.83
N ARG A 36 7.49 9.59 -11.66
CA ARG A 36 8.40 9.17 -10.58
C ARG A 36 7.59 8.74 -9.36
N GLY A 37 7.61 7.44 -9.08
CA GLY A 37 7.06 6.90 -7.85
C GLY A 37 5.57 6.60 -7.85
N CYS A 38 5.12 6.14 -6.69
CA CYS A 38 3.77 5.70 -6.42
C CYS A 38 2.97 6.82 -5.79
N ARG A 39 1.79 7.07 -6.36
CA ARG A 39 0.84 8.02 -5.81
C ARG A 39 0.14 7.39 -4.60
N VAL A 40 0.32 8.03 -3.44
CA VAL A 40 -0.40 7.73 -2.21
C VAL A 40 -1.52 8.74 -2.03
N GLY A 41 -2.75 8.25 -1.84
CA GLY A 41 -3.94 9.08 -1.64
C GLY A 41 -4.83 9.21 -2.89
N PRO A 42 -5.97 9.89 -2.75
CA PRO A 42 -7.01 9.93 -3.77
C PRO A 42 -6.56 10.63 -5.07
N PRO A 43 -7.22 10.34 -6.21
CA PRO A 43 -7.10 11.15 -7.42
C PRO A 43 -7.43 12.62 -7.11
N GLY A 44 -6.63 13.57 -7.58
CA GLY A 44 -6.72 14.99 -7.23
C GLY A 44 -5.97 15.49 -5.98
N GLY A 45 -5.62 14.63 -4.99
CA GLY A 45 -4.97 15.11 -3.76
C GLY A 45 -4.13 14.05 -3.04
N GLY A 46 -2.95 13.72 -3.59
CA GLY A 46 -2.04 12.73 -3.03
C GLY A 46 -0.57 13.13 -3.22
N PHE A 47 0.33 12.45 -2.51
CA PHE A 47 1.78 12.65 -2.62
C PHE A 47 2.45 11.48 -3.35
N CYS A 48 3.66 11.72 -3.85
CA CYS A 48 4.46 10.71 -4.54
C CYS A 48 5.49 10.12 -3.58
N GLU A 49 5.44 8.80 -3.40
CA GLU A 49 6.49 8.05 -2.70
C GLU A 49 7.39 7.31 -3.70
N PRO A 50 8.65 7.03 -3.33
CA PRO A 50 9.54 6.21 -4.15
C PRO A 50 8.89 4.88 -4.56
N GLY A 51 9.07 4.53 -5.84
CA GLY A 51 8.47 3.32 -6.39
C GLY A 51 8.68 3.16 -7.89
N TYR A 52 8.34 1.97 -8.38
CA TYR A 52 8.50 1.56 -9.77
C TYR A 52 7.15 1.50 -10.49
N CYS A 53 7.07 2.22 -11.59
CA CYS A 53 5.92 2.22 -12.48
C CYS A 53 5.99 1.08 -13.48
N ARG A 54 4.94 0.26 -13.51
CA ARG A 54 4.73 -0.77 -14.52
C ARG A 54 4.04 -0.18 -15.77
N PRO A 55 4.21 -0.80 -16.95
CA PRO A 55 3.58 -0.35 -18.21
C PRO A 55 2.04 -0.28 -18.17
N ASN A 56 1.39 -1.04 -17.28
CA ASN A 56 -0.06 -1.02 -17.09
C ASN A 56 -0.56 0.09 -16.14
N GLY A 57 0.32 1.06 -15.80
CA GLY A 57 -0.01 2.23 -14.98
C GLY A 57 -0.14 1.92 -13.48
N TYR A 58 0.28 0.73 -13.05
CA TYR A 58 0.39 0.36 -11.65
C TYR A 58 1.77 0.66 -11.10
N CYS A 59 1.84 0.98 -9.82
CA CYS A 59 3.07 1.28 -9.14
C CYS A 59 3.36 0.30 -7.99
N ILE A 60 4.63 -0.07 -7.85
CA ILE A 60 5.17 -0.88 -6.76
C ILE A 60 6.04 0.02 -5.89
N PHE A 61 5.74 0.14 -4.61
CA PHE A 61 6.58 0.87 -3.66
C PHE A 61 7.97 0.23 -3.54
N ALA A 62 9.01 1.05 -3.45
CA ALA A 62 10.41 0.64 -3.38
C ALA A 62 11.04 0.99 -2.02
#